data_AF-A0A7L2Y1P3-F1
#
_entry.id   AF-A0A7L2Y1P3-F1
#
_cell.length_a   1.000
_cell.length_b   1.000
_cell.length_c   1.000
_cell.angle_alpha   90.00
_cell.angle_beta   90.00
_cell.angle_gamma   90.00
#
_symmetry.space_group_name_H-M   'P 1'
#
loop_
_entity.id
_entity.type
_entity.pdbx_description
1 polymer ?
#
loop_
_entity_poly.entity_id
_entity_poly.type
_entity_poly.pdbx_seq_one_letter_code
_entity_poly.pdbx_strand_id
1 'polypeptide(L)'
;MPSRKKTSMFASAFLTCVSSFVVICVVLATPRWVSSEVRFSRANSSVTVSLTYGLFRGTCEQFVDAGLQVSEMTFQVSDALSSTKSRSLNVAIIVLLVLALLSSLLSSGFTCTNTVSNPYQTFLGPIGVYTWNSVCGVLTLIAMILFPVNVQGNSQSEELAHGCSTSLQAHLGSKHNYGYSYWIMLLVLVLNIASLIIIYFYDHARYSKKKEQERPIEEAPKDVILF
;
A
#
# COMPACT_ATOMS: atom_id res chain seq x y z
N MET A 1 31.61 6.77 17.79
CA MET A 1 30.98 5.59 17.16
C MET A 1 29.49 5.57 17.49
N PRO A 2 28.60 5.15 16.57
CA PRO A 2 27.18 4.99 16.90
C PRO A 2 27.04 3.83 17.88
N SER A 3 26.13 3.94 18.85
CA SER A 3 25.88 2.80 19.75
C SER A 3 25.34 1.62 18.94
N ARG A 4 25.79 0.38 19.21
CA ARG A 4 25.31 -0.84 18.53
C ARG A 4 23.78 -0.96 18.54
N LYS A 5 23.13 -0.49 19.61
CA LYS A 5 21.66 -0.45 19.75
C LYS A 5 21.01 0.50 18.74
N LYS A 6 21.57 1.71 18.53
CA LYS A 6 21.08 2.66 17.51
C LYS A 6 21.14 2.06 16.12
N THR A 7 22.31 1.54 15.73
CA THR A 7 22.52 0.99 14.38
C THR A 7 21.60 -0.18 14.10
N SER A 8 21.39 -1.08 15.07
CA SER A 8 20.46 -2.20 14.93
C SER A 8 19.00 -1.75 14.73
N MET A 9 18.51 -0.80 15.52
CA MET A 9 17.13 -0.30 15.40
C MET A 9 16.89 0.40 14.06
N PHE A 10 17.80 1.28 13.63
CA PHE A 10 17.67 1.94 12.33
C PHE A 10 17.84 0.99 11.14
N ALA A 11 18.70 -0.03 11.26
CA ALA A 11 18.79 -1.07 10.23
C ALA A 11 17.50 -1.89 10.11
N SER A 12 16.85 -2.22 11.23
CA SER A 12 15.54 -2.89 11.19
C SER A 12 14.44 -2.01 10.59
N ALA A 13 14.40 -0.72 10.94
CA ALA A 13 13.47 0.23 10.34
C ALA A 13 13.73 0.44 8.83
N PHE A 14 14.99 0.45 8.42
CA PHE A 14 15.38 0.49 7.01
C PHE A 14 14.86 -0.74 6.26
N LEU A 15 15.04 -1.93 6.81
CA LEU A 15 14.55 -3.17 6.19
C LEU A 15 13.03 -3.16 6.03
N THR A 16 12.28 -2.68 7.03
CA THR A 16 10.81 -2.56 6.93
C THR A 16 10.40 -1.53 5.87
N CYS A 17 11.11 -0.40 5.76
CA CYS A 17 10.83 0.62 4.74
C CYS A 17 11.12 0.12 3.32
N VAL A 18 12.26 -0.56 3.11
CA VAL A 18 12.61 -1.17 1.81
C VAL A 18 11.61 -2.25 1.45
N SER A 19 11.20 -3.09 2.40
CA SER A 19 10.19 -4.12 2.17
C SER A 19 8.86 -3.51 1.74
N SER A 20 8.43 -2.43 2.41
CA SER A 20 7.22 -1.68 2.06
C SER A 20 7.31 -1.14 0.63
N PHE A 21 8.43 -0.51 0.25
CA PHE A 21 8.68 -0.03 -1.11
C PHE A 21 8.57 -1.16 -2.15
N VAL A 22 9.23 -2.30 -1.92
CA VAL A 22 9.19 -3.45 -2.83
C VAL A 22 7.76 -4.00 -2.97
N VAL A 23 7.01 -4.10 -1.87
CA VAL A 23 5.63 -4.56 -1.92
C VAL A 23 4.75 -3.61 -2.72
N ILE A 24 4.90 -2.28 -2.57
CA ILE A 24 4.15 -1.30 -3.38
C ILE A 24 4.48 -1.44 -4.88
N CYS A 25 5.74 -1.69 -5.24
CA CYS A 25 6.12 -1.99 -6.63
C CYS A 25 5.39 -3.24 -7.17
N VAL A 26 5.32 -4.32 -6.37
CA VAL A 26 4.62 -5.55 -6.73
C VAL A 26 3.11 -5.29 -6.90
N VAL A 27 2.52 -4.53 -5.98
CA VAL A 27 1.11 -4.11 -6.01
C VAL A 27 0.79 -3.38 -7.33
N LEU A 28 1.64 -2.44 -7.74
CA LEU A 28 1.46 -1.69 -9.00
C LEU A 28 1.68 -2.54 -10.25
N ALA A 29 2.63 -3.47 -10.23
CA ALA A 29 3.00 -4.28 -11.39
C ALA A 29 2.04 -5.45 -11.65
N THR A 30 1.35 -5.95 -10.64
CA THR A 30 0.57 -7.19 -10.74
C THR A 30 -0.88 -6.94 -11.18
N PRO A 31 -1.40 -7.70 -12.17
CA PRO A 31 -2.73 -7.49 -12.72
C PRO A 31 -3.85 -8.29 -11.99
N ARG A 32 -3.62 -8.78 -10.76
CA ARG A 32 -4.56 -9.67 -10.05
C ARG A 32 -5.12 -9.06 -8.77
N TRP A 33 -5.76 -7.91 -8.91
CA TRP A 33 -6.40 -7.21 -7.79
C TRP A 33 -7.80 -7.70 -7.51
N VAL A 34 -8.57 -8.00 -8.56
CA VAL A 34 -9.94 -8.49 -8.45
C VAL A 34 -10.24 -9.46 -9.57
N SER A 35 -11.03 -10.47 -9.23
CA SER A 35 -11.66 -11.41 -10.15
C SER A 35 -13.16 -11.20 -10.05
N SER A 36 -13.79 -10.77 -11.13
CA SER A 36 -15.21 -10.48 -11.21
C SER A 36 -15.89 -11.42 -12.18
N GLU A 37 -16.95 -12.09 -11.75
CA GLU A 37 -17.84 -12.85 -12.62
C GLU A 37 -19.10 -12.01 -12.86
N VAL A 38 -19.36 -11.67 -14.12
CA VAL A 38 -20.54 -10.90 -14.50
C VAL A 38 -21.42 -11.76 -15.41
N ARG A 39 -22.66 -11.98 -15.00
CA ARG A 39 -23.64 -12.79 -15.75
C ARG A 39 -24.51 -11.89 -16.61
N PHE A 40 -24.66 -12.26 -17.87
CA PHE A 40 -25.49 -11.57 -18.84
C PHE A 40 -26.43 -12.54 -19.55
N SER A 41 -27.61 -12.04 -19.93
CA SER A 41 -28.50 -12.72 -20.87
C SER A 41 -28.11 -12.39 -22.30
N ARG A 42 -28.09 -13.42 -23.16
CA ARG A 42 -27.88 -13.31 -24.60
C ARG A 42 -28.94 -14.13 -25.32
N ALA A 43 -29.98 -13.48 -25.85
CA ALA A 43 -31.04 -14.06 -26.68
C ALA A 43 -31.62 -15.41 -26.20
N ASN A 44 -30.92 -16.52 -26.44
CA ASN A 44 -31.35 -17.88 -26.12
C ASN A 44 -30.46 -18.59 -25.06
N SER A 45 -29.50 -17.89 -24.47
CA SER A 45 -28.53 -18.46 -23.51
C SER A 45 -28.01 -17.42 -22.51
N SER A 46 -27.52 -17.87 -21.36
CA SER A 46 -26.75 -17.05 -20.42
C SER A 46 -25.26 -17.14 -20.73
N VAL A 47 -24.57 -16.00 -20.62
CA VAL A 47 -23.13 -15.87 -20.79
C VAL A 47 -22.55 -15.34 -19.49
N THR A 48 -21.52 -16.02 -18.98
CA THR A 48 -20.75 -15.60 -17.82
C THR A 48 -19.41 -15.05 -18.29
N VAL A 49 -19.14 -13.79 -18.00
CA VAL A 49 -17.88 -13.11 -18.32
C VAL A 49 -17.04 -13.07 -17.04
N SER A 50 -15.91 -13.76 -17.05
CA SER A 50 -14.92 -13.71 -15.97
C SER A 50 -13.86 -12.67 -16.31
N LEU A 51 -13.65 -11.71 -15.43
CA LEU A 51 -12.70 -10.61 -15.59
C LEU A 51 -11.70 -10.68 -14.46
N THR A 52 -10.41 -10.77 -14.79
CA THR A 52 -9.34 -10.62 -13.81
C THR A 52 -8.54 -9.38 -14.17
N TYR A 53 -8.47 -8.39 -13.29
CA TYR A 53 -7.78 -7.14 -13.61
C TYR A 53 -7.05 -6.51 -12.43
N GLY A 54 -6.03 -5.71 -12.77
CA GLY A 54 -5.33 -4.80 -11.88
C GLY A 54 -5.62 -3.34 -12.24
N LEU A 55 -4.71 -2.42 -11.92
CA LEU A 55 -4.95 -0.99 -12.19
C LEU A 55 -4.80 -0.62 -13.67
N PHE A 56 -3.86 -1.26 -14.37
CA PHE A 56 -3.48 -0.87 -15.73
C PHE A 56 -4.00 -1.84 -16.80
N ARG A 57 -4.00 -3.15 -16.51
CA ARG A 57 -4.33 -4.21 -17.46
C ARG A 57 -5.20 -5.27 -16.81
N GLY A 58 -5.98 -5.96 -17.63
CA GLY A 58 -6.79 -7.11 -17.23
C GLY A 58 -6.91 -8.15 -18.33
N THR A 59 -7.34 -9.33 -17.93
CA THR A 59 -7.77 -10.42 -18.80
C THR A 59 -9.27 -10.60 -18.67
N CYS A 60 -9.88 -10.98 -19.78
CA CYS A 60 -11.29 -11.29 -19.87
C CYS A 60 -11.44 -12.67 -20.51
N GLU A 61 -12.21 -13.53 -19.85
CA GLU A 61 -12.54 -14.88 -20.29
C GLU A 61 -14.07 -15.00 -20.40
N GLN A 62 -14.55 -15.48 -21.54
CA GLN A 62 -15.98 -15.64 -21.80
C GLN A 62 -16.38 -17.12 -21.74
N PHE A 63 -17.37 -17.43 -20.90
CA PHE A 63 -17.96 -18.75 -20.76
C PHE A 63 -19.43 -18.70 -21.17
N VAL A 64 -19.83 -19.57 -22.11
CA VAL A 64 -21.24 -19.82 -22.42
C VAL A 64 -21.70 -20.98 -21.56
N ASP A 65 -22.90 -20.91 -20.96
CA ASP A 65 -23.43 -21.95 -20.05
C ASP A 65 -23.53 -23.36 -20.68
N ALA A 66 -23.31 -23.49 -21.99
CA ALA A 66 -23.06 -24.75 -22.68
C ALA A 66 -21.66 -25.37 -22.43
N GLY A 67 -20.84 -24.80 -21.55
CA GLY A 67 -19.50 -25.27 -21.21
C GLY A 67 -18.40 -24.89 -22.20
N LEU A 68 -18.68 -23.97 -23.14
CA LEU A 68 -17.71 -23.52 -24.14
C LEU A 68 -17.02 -22.24 -23.68
N GLN A 69 -15.68 -22.29 -23.52
CA GLN A 69 -14.86 -21.09 -23.37
C GLN A 69 -14.62 -20.50 -24.77
N VAL A 70 -15.09 -19.27 -24.99
CA VAL A 70 -15.15 -18.69 -26.34
C VAL A 70 -13.94 -17.84 -26.67
N SER A 71 -13.38 -17.13 -25.68
CA SER A 71 -12.29 -16.19 -25.94
C SER A 71 -11.58 -15.78 -24.65
N GLU A 72 -10.24 -15.68 -24.72
CA GLU A 72 -9.40 -15.00 -23.75
C GLU A 72 -8.82 -13.74 -24.41
N MET A 73 -9.10 -12.56 -23.85
CA MET A 73 -8.60 -11.29 -24.37
C MET A 73 -7.95 -10.47 -23.27
N THR A 74 -6.83 -9.83 -23.59
CA THR A 74 -6.18 -8.85 -22.71
C THR A 74 -6.65 -7.44 -23.08
N PHE A 75 -6.94 -6.60 -22.09
CA PHE A 75 -7.35 -5.21 -22.31
C PHE A 75 -6.62 -4.24 -21.38
N GLN A 76 -6.54 -2.98 -21.80
CA GLN A 76 -6.08 -1.88 -20.95
C GLN A 76 -7.29 -1.28 -20.20
N VAL A 77 -7.15 -1.15 -18.89
CA VAL A 77 -8.26 -0.71 -18.02
C VAL A 77 -8.64 0.75 -18.33
N SER A 78 -7.69 1.61 -18.64
CA SER A 78 -7.96 3.03 -18.99
C SER A 78 -8.80 3.20 -20.25
N ASP A 79 -8.63 2.30 -21.22
CA ASP A 79 -9.24 2.39 -22.54
C ASP A 79 -10.61 1.70 -22.55
N ALA A 80 -10.77 0.67 -21.73
CA ALA A 80 -12.02 -0.06 -21.56
C ALA A 80 -13.05 0.65 -20.65
N LEU A 81 -12.63 1.68 -19.89
CA LEU A 81 -13.52 2.49 -19.05
C LEU A 81 -14.14 3.63 -19.86
N SER A 82 -15.46 3.59 -20.06
CA SER A 82 -16.24 4.64 -20.73
C SER A 82 -16.66 5.79 -19.80
N SER A 83 -16.79 5.50 -18.50
CA SER A 83 -17.29 6.40 -17.46
C SER A 83 -16.15 7.23 -16.92
N THR A 84 -16.28 8.54 -17.07
CA THR A 84 -15.32 9.53 -16.54
C THR A 84 -15.08 9.36 -15.04
N LYS A 85 -16.11 8.97 -14.27
CA LYS A 85 -16.02 8.78 -12.81
C LYS A 85 -15.18 7.56 -12.44
N SER A 86 -15.42 6.44 -13.11
CA SER A 86 -14.66 5.20 -12.90
C SER A 86 -13.18 5.40 -13.27
N ARG A 87 -12.95 6.13 -14.37
CA ARG A 87 -11.62 6.41 -14.90
C ARG A 87 -10.84 7.36 -13.98
N SER A 88 -11.48 8.43 -13.51
CA SER A 88 -10.83 9.40 -12.62
C SER A 88 -10.44 8.77 -11.28
N LEU A 89 -11.29 7.90 -10.72
CA LEU A 89 -10.97 7.18 -9.49
C LEU A 89 -9.84 6.18 -9.67
N ASN A 90 -9.79 5.45 -10.79
CA ASN A 90 -8.65 4.57 -11.07
C ASN A 90 -7.34 5.37 -11.16
N VAL A 91 -7.34 6.49 -11.89
CA VAL A 91 -6.17 7.40 -11.97
C VAL A 91 -5.80 7.93 -10.58
N ALA A 92 -6.77 8.33 -9.76
CA ALA A 92 -6.51 8.79 -8.40
C ALA A 92 -5.84 7.70 -7.54
N ILE A 93 -6.30 6.45 -7.63
CA ILE A 93 -5.69 5.31 -6.92
C ILE A 93 -4.23 5.11 -7.37
N ILE A 94 -3.96 5.16 -8.68
CA ILE A 94 -2.60 5.07 -9.22
C ILE A 94 -1.71 6.17 -8.62
N VAL A 95 -2.17 7.42 -8.65
CA VAL A 95 -1.42 8.57 -8.11
C VAL A 95 -1.15 8.41 -6.62
N LEU A 96 -2.15 7.99 -5.83
CA LEU A 96 -1.98 7.76 -4.39
C LEU A 96 -0.92 6.69 -4.09
N LEU A 97 -0.90 5.59 -4.85
CA LEU A 97 0.10 4.52 -4.70
C LEU A 97 1.50 4.97 -5.12
N VAL A 98 1.62 5.78 -6.18
CA VAL A 98 2.91 6.37 -6.58
C VAL A 98 3.43 7.32 -5.49
N LEU A 99 2.56 8.15 -4.91
CA LEU A 99 2.94 9.01 -3.78
C LEU A 99 3.35 8.18 -2.55
N ALA A 100 2.64 7.09 -2.26
CA ALA A 100 3.01 6.15 -1.19
C ALA A 100 4.38 5.50 -1.46
N LEU A 101 4.65 5.10 -2.70
CA LEU A 101 5.94 4.56 -3.14
C LEU A 101 7.07 5.57 -2.92
N LEU A 102 6.90 6.82 -3.34
CA LEU A 102 7.89 7.88 -3.12
C LEU A 102 8.10 8.16 -1.62
N SER A 103 7.02 8.16 -0.84
CA SER A 103 7.06 8.30 0.62
C SER A 103 7.89 7.17 1.28
N SER A 104 7.67 5.92 0.87
CA SER A 104 8.44 4.77 1.38
C SER A 104 9.91 4.83 1.00
N LEU A 105 10.23 5.34 -0.20
CA LEU A 105 11.59 5.56 -0.68
C LEU A 105 12.32 6.64 0.14
N LEU A 106 11.65 7.76 0.41
CA LEU A 106 12.20 8.83 1.26
C LEU A 106 12.45 8.34 2.69
N SER A 107 11.51 7.59 3.27
CA SER A 107 11.69 6.96 4.58
C SER A 107 12.88 5.99 4.62
N SER A 108 13.05 5.19 3.58
CA SER A 108 14.20 4.29 3.41
C SER A 108 15.52 5.07 3.34
N GLY A 109 15.57 6.16 2.57
CA GLY A 109 16.74 7.04 2.53
C GLY A 109 17.11 7.61 3.91
N PHE A 110 16.11 8.08 4.66
CA PHE A 110 16.35 8.59 6.01
C PHE A 110 16.83 7.50 6.98
N THR A 111 16.20 6.33 7.00
CA THR A 111 16.64 5.23 7.88
C THR A 111 18.06 4.72 7.51
N CYS A 112 18.40 4.70 6.21
CA CYS A 112 19.75 4.38 5.74
C CYS A 112 20.80 5.38 6.24
N THR A 113 20.58 6.68 6.01
CA THR A 113 21.51 7.74 6.48
C THR A 113 21.69 7.71 8.01
N ASN A 114 20.63 7.44 8.78
CA ASN A 114 20.71 7.30 10.23
C ASN A 114 21.49 6.07 10.71
N THR A 115 21.55 5.02 9.89
CA THR A 115 22.31 3.80 10.19
C THR A 115 23.81 4.07 10.11
N VAL A 116 24.25 4.90 9.15
CA VAL A 116 25.67 5.15 8.84
C VAL A 116 26.25 6.39 9.55
N SER A 117 25.46 7.45 9.76
CA SER A 117 25.95 8.77 10.22
C SER A 117 25.83 9.05 11.74
N ASN A 118 26.73 9.89 12.30
CA ASN A 118 26.71 10.45 13.67
C ASN A 118 27.08 11.96 13.69
N PRO A 119 26.54 12.81 14.60
CA PRO A 119 25.13 13.18 14.90
C PRO A 119 24.75 14.57 14.26
N TYR A 120 23.58 15.19 14.53
CA TYR A 120 22.27 15.08 13.85
C TYR A 120 21.93 16.41 13.12
N GLN A 121 21.21 16.38 12.00
CA GLN A 121 20.29 17.48 11.62
C GLN A 121 18.85 17.01 11.89
N THR A 122 18.07 17.86 12.56
CA THR A 122 16.71 17.59 13.09
C THR A 122 15.72 17.03 12.07
N PHE A 123 15.85 17.38 10.78
CA PHE A 123 14.96 16.92 9.72
C PHE A 123 15.25 15.49 9.24
N LEU A 124 16.51 15.04 9.34
CA LEU A 124 16.92 13.67 9.01
C LEU A 124 16.80 12.73 10.22
N GLY A 125 16.15 13.14 11.31
CA GLY A 125 16.01 12.32 12.52
C GLY A 125 14.78 11.39 12.53
N PRO A 126 14.38 10.90 13.72
CA PRO A 126 13.16 10.10 13.92
C PRO A 126 11.88 10.73 13.35
N ILE A 127 11.80 12.07 13.40
CA ILE A 127 10.64 12.85 12.92
C ILE A 127 10.37 12.59 11.44
N GLY A 128 11.40 12.61 10.59
CA GLY A 128 11.24 12.34 9.16
C GLY A 128 10.78 10.91 8.87
N VAL A 129 11.21 9.94 9.69
CA VAL A 129 10.76 8.55 9.55
C VAL A 129 9.28 8.44 9.95
N TYR A 130 8.84 9.10 11.03
CA TYR A 130 7.43 9.11 11.40
C TYR A 130 6.53 9.73 10.33
N THR A 131 6.91 10.88 9.79
CA THR A 131 6.09 11.59 8.80
C THR A 131 5.93 10.76 7.54
N TRP A 132 7.01 10.28 6.94
CA TRP A 132 6.93 9.53 5.68
C TRP A 132 6.38 8.10 5.81
N ASN A 133 6.53 7.42 6.95
CA ASN A 133 5.81 6.15 7.17
C ASN A 133 4.31 6.40 7.38
N SER A 134 3.94 7.47 8.09
CA SER A 134 2.52 7.81 8.31
C SER A 134 1.83 8.21 7.01
N VAL A 135 2.47 9.07 6.21
CA VAL A 135 1.98 9.45 4.88
C VAL A 135 1.84 8.22 3.98
N CYS A 136 2.84 7.33 3.93
CA CYS A 136 2.76 6.09 3.17
C CYS A 136 1.58 5.21 3.61
N GLY A 137 1.41 5.02 4.92
CA GLY A 137 0.32 4.21 5.48
C GLY A 137 -1.06 4.80 5.16
N VAL A 138 -1.26 6.11 5.35
CA VAL A 138 -2.53 6.78 5.06
C VAL A 138 -2.86 6.73 3.58
N LEU A 139 -1.92 7.03 2.69
CA LEU A 139 -2.14 6.97 1.23
C LEU A 139 -2.51 5.56 0.78
N THR A 140 -1.82 4.54 1.32
CA THR A 140 -2.12 3.12 1.02
C THR A 140 -3.52 2.73 1.51
N LEU A 141 -3.90 3.17 2.71
CA LEU A 141 -5.22 2.92 3.27
C LEU A 141 -6.33 3.56 2.44
N ILE A 142 -6.14 4.81 2.00
CA ILE A 142 -7.09 5.49 1.12
C ILE A 142 -7.22 4.74 -0.21
N ALA A 143 -6.11 4.31 -0.82
CA ALA A 143 -6.13 3.51 -2.05
C ALA A 143 -6.89 2.18 -1.86
N MET A 144 -6.70 1.51 -0.72
CA MET A 144 -7.36 0.26 -0.38
C MET A 144 -8.88 0.41 -0.20
N ILE A 145 -9.36 1.59 0.19
CA ILE A 145 -10.79 1.93 0.30
C ILE A 145 -11.36 2.34 -1.06
N LEU A 146 -10.66 3.22 -1.79
CA LEU A 146 -11.13 3.73 -3.08
C LEU A 146 -11.27 2.63 -4.14
N PHE A 147 -10.41 1.60 -4.11
CA PHE A 147 -10.48 0.51 -5.09
C PHE A 147 -11.80 -0.28 -5.02
N PRO A 148 -12.22 -0.86 -3.88
CA PRO A 148 -13.55 -1.45 -3.72
C PRO A 148 -14.70 -0.51 -4.04
N VAL A 149 -14.59 0.77 -3.65
CA VAL A 149 -15.60 1.79 -3.96
C VAL A 149 -15.74 1.98 -5.48
N ASN A 150 -14.64 1.92 -6.23
CA ASN A 150 -14.70 1.99 -7.68
C ASN A 150 -15.30 0.72 -8.30
N VAL A 151 -14.93 -0.46 -7.78
CA VAL A 151 -15.44 -1.76 -8.24
C VAL A 151 -16.94 -1.88 -8.01
N GLN A 152 -17.41 -1.64 -6.79
CA GLN A 152 -18.80 -1.86 -6.38
C GLN A 152 -19.67 -0.62 -6.58
N GLY A 153 -19.17 0.57 -6.24
CA GLY A 153 -19.95 1.80 -6.24
C GLY A 153 -20.09 2.45 -7.62
N ASN A 154 -19.17 2.17 -8.55
CA ASN A 154 -19.26 2.64 -9.94
C ASN A 154 -19.43 1.50 -10.95
N SER A 155 -19.71 0.28 -10.47
CA SER A 155 -19.88 -0.91 -11.32
C SER A 155 -18.76 -1.09 -12.36
N GLN A 156 -17.51 -0.78 -11.99
CA GLN A 156 -16.38 -0.81 -12.93
C GLN A 156 -16.25 -2.16 -13.64
N SER A 157 -16.53 -3.27 -12.94
CA SER A 157 -16.48 -4.61 -13.53
C SER A 157 -17.51 -4.82 -14.64
N GLU A 158 -18.70 -4.22 -14.54
CA GLU A 158 -19.74 -4.35 -15.56
C GLU A 158 -19.37 -3.57 -16.82
N GLU A 159 -18.85 -2.36 -16.63
CA GLU A 159 -18.33 -1.52 -17.71
C GLU A 159 -17.19 -2.22 -18.48
N LEU A 160 -16.26 -2.83 -17.74
CA LEU A 160 -15.18 -3.64 -18.34
C LEU A 160 -15.72 -4.88 -19.07
N ALA A 161 -16.79 -5.49 -18.57
CA ALA A 161 -17.42 -6.64 -19.23
C ALA A 161 -18.04 -6.26 -20.58
N HIS A 162 -18.70 -5.10 -20.66
CA HIS A 162 -19.27 -4.57 -21.90
C HIS A 162 -18.20 -4.26 -22.95
N GLY A 163 -17.03 -3.77 -22.53
CA GLY A 163 -15.89 -3.56 -23.43
C GLY A 163 -15.31 -4.87 -24.00
N CYS A 164 -15.46 -5.99 -23.28
CA CYS A 164 -14.94 -7.29 -23.70
C CYS A 164 -15.89 -8.09 -24.61
N SER A 165 -17.21 -7.90 -24.47
CA SER A 165 -18.22 -8.67 -25.22
C SER A 165 -19.16 -7.76 -25.99
N THR A 166 -19.15 -7.86 -27.32
CA THR A 166 -20.23 -7.34 -28.15
C THR A 166 -21.45 -8.27 -27.99
N SER A 167 -22.67 -7.72 -27.87
CA SER A 167 -23.96 -8.43 -27.71
C SER A 167 -24.36 -8.95 -26.29
N LEU A 168 -24.11 -8.17 -25.25
CA LEU A 168 -24.71 -8.41 -23.92
C LEU A 168 -26.02 -7.61 -23.78
N GLN A 169 -27.13 -8.26 -23.38
CA GLN A 169 -28.44 -7.60 -23.26
C GLN A 169 -28.76 -7.16 -21.83
N ALA A 170 -29.13 -8.10 -20.96
CA ALA A 170 -29.52 -7.80 -19.58
C ALA A 170 -28.43 -8.28 -18.62
N HIS A 171 -28.08 -7.45 -17.64
CA HIS A 171 -27.24 -7.82 -16.50
C HIS A 171 -28.07 -8.64 -15.51
N LEU A 172 -27.60 -9.84 -15.14
CA LEU A 172 -28.29 -10.73 -14.19
C LEU A 172 -27.66 -10.70 -12.78
N GLY A 173 -26.39 -10.32 -12.68
CA GLY A 173 -25.70 -10.23 -11.40
C GLY A 173 -24.18 -10.25 -11.56
N SER A 174 -23.50 -9.70 -10.56
CA SER A 174 -22.05 -9.63 -10.46
C SER A 174 -21.56 -10.24 -9.15
N LYS A 175 -20.46 -10.99 -9.22
CA LYS A 175 -19.73 -11.50 -8.05
C LYS A 175 -18.29 -11.02 -8.12
N HIS A 176 -17.80 -10.43 -7.04
CA HIS A 176 -16.46 -9.85 -6.97
C HIS A 176 -15.62 -10.55 -5.89
N ASN A 177 -14.48 -11.10 -6.28
CA ASN A 177 -13.51 -11.71 -5.38
C ASN A 177 -12.20 -10.93 -5.45
N TYR A 178 -11.71 -10.43 -4.31
CA TYR A 178 -10.44 -9.70 -4.25
C TYR A 178 -9.25 -10.65 -4.27
N GLY A 179 -8.30 -10.40 -5.17
CA GLY A 179 -7.10 -11.19 -5.39
C GLY A 179 -5.95 -10.84 -4.45
N TYR A 180 -4.84 -11.57 -4.59
CA TYR A 180 -3.66 -11.41 -3.74
C TYR A 180 -3.07 -10.00 -3.79
N SER A 181 -2.99 -9.38 -4.97
CA SER A 181 -2.42 -8.03 -5.13
C SER A 181 -3.16 -6.96 -4.31
N TYR A 182 -4.45 -7.17 -4.06
CA TYR A 182 -5.22 -6.31 -3.16
C TYR A 182 -4.84 -6.55 -1.70
N TRP A 183 -4.81 -7.81 -1.26
CA TRP A 183 -4.55 -8.17 0.13
C TRP A 183 -3.13 -7.88 0.60
N ILE A 184 -2.12 -7.94 -0.29
CA ILE A 184 -0.75 -7.58 0.09
C ILE A 184 -0.58 -6.10 0.45
N MET A 185 -1.54 -5.23 0.12
CA MET A 185 -1.52 -3.85 0.63
C MET A 185 -1.66 -3.81 2.16
N LEU A 186 -2.29 -4.80 2.79
CA LEU A 186 -2.30 -4.90 4.27
C LEU A 186 -0.89 -5.11 4.82
N LEU A 187 -0.04 -5.87 4.12
CA LEU A 187 1.35 -6.06 4.51
C LEU A 187 2.10 -4.72 4.50
N VAL A 188 1.83 -3.84 3.54
CA VAL A 188 2.38 -2.47 3.50
C VAL A 188 1.98 -1.70 4.76
N LEU A 189 0.72 -1.76 5.19
CA LEU A 189 0.26 -1.10 6.42
C LEU A 189 0.98 -1.65 7.65
N VAL A 190 1.08 -2.98 7.78
CA VAL A 190 1.79 -3.63 8.89
C VAL A 190 3.26 -3.23 8.93
N LEU A 191 3.94 -3.18 7.78
CA LEU A 191 5.35 -2.78 7.68
C LEU A 191 5.56 -1.32 8.09
N ASN A 192 4.67 -0.41 7.68
CA ASN A 192 4.72 0.98 8.11
C ASN A 192 4.48 1.11 9.63
N ILE A 193 3.50 0.39 10.20
CA ILE A 193 3.25 0.37 11.65
C ILE A 193 4.46 -0.17 12.41
N ALA A 194 5.06 -1.27 11.94
CA ALA A 194 6.26 -1.84 12.54
C ALA A 194 7.43 -0.84 12.55
N SER A 195 7.63 -0.12 11.44
CA SER A 195 8.63 0.96 11.35
C SER A 195 8.39 2.05 12.39
N LEU A 196 7.14 2.52 12.53
CA LEU A 196 6.76 3.51 13.55
C LEU A 196 7.06 3.01 14.98
N ILE A 197 6.73 1.75 15.28
CA ILE A 197 6.97 1.14 16.59
C ILE A 197 8.47 1.04 16.89
N ILE A 198 9.28 0.61 15.93
CA ILE A 198 10.74 0.50 16.09
C ILE A 198 11.34 1.86 16.43
N ILE A 199 10.95 2.90 15.70
CA ILE A 199 11.45 4.27 15.93
C ILE A 199 10.93 4.84 17.25
N TYR A 200 9.69 4.50 17.64
CA TYR A 200 9.14 4.86 18.95
C TYR A 200 9.96 4.29 20.10
N PHE A 201 10.28 3.00 20.07
CA PHE A 201 11.15 2.39 21.08
C PHE A 201 12.54 3.01 21.10
N TYR A 202 13.11 3.34 19.94
CA TYR A 202 14.39 4.04 19.86
C TYR A 202 14.33 5.43 20.52
N ASP A 203 13.33 6.23 20.19
CA ASP A 203 13.19 7.60 20.68
C ASP A 203 12.90 7.61 22.19
N HIS A 204 12.05 6.69 22.67
CA HIS A 204 11.76 6.52 24.08
C HIS A 204 13.00 6.09 24.88
N ALA A 205 13.77 5.12 24.37
CA ALA A 205 15.01 4.68 25.01
C ALA A 205 16.06 5.81 25.05
N ARG A 206 16.11 6.66 24.02
CA ARG A 206 16.98 7.84 23.99
C ARG A 206 16.53 8.91 24.99
N TYR A 207 15.24 9.17 25.06
CA TYR A 207 14.65 10.14 25.98
C TYR A 207 14.88 9.74 27.44
N SER A 208 14.65 8.46 27.78
CA SER A 208 14.91 7.92 29.11
C SER A 208 16.37 8.09 29.53
N LYS A 209 17.32 7.80 28.63
CA LYS A 209 18.76 8.02 28.91
C LYS A 209 19.14 9.48 29.12
N LYS A 210 18.57 10.40 28.32
CA LYS A 210 18.80 11.84 28.53
C LYS A 210 18.29 12.29 29.89
N LYS A 211 17.09 11.84 30.27
CA LYS A 211 16.48 12.16 31.56
C LYS A 211 17.26 11.58 32.74
N GLU A 212 17.90 10.42 32.58
CA GLU A 212 18.82 9.86 33.59
C GLU A 212 20.11 10.68 33.72
N GLN A 213 20.68 11.15 32.60
CA GLN A 213 21.88 12.00 32.61
C GLN A 213 21.61 13.42 33.12
N GLU A 214 20.39 13.92 32.96
CA GLU A 214 19.95 15.23 33.45
C GLU A 214 19.54 15.23 34.92
N ARG A 215 19.41 14.06 35.59
CA ARG A 215 19.29 14.05 37.05
C ARG A 215 20.61 14.59 37.61
N PRO A 216 20.63 15.78 38.22
CA PRO A 216 21.85 16.31 38.81
C PRO A 216 22.31 15.31 39.87
N ILE A 217 23.62 15.25 40.06
CA ILE A 217 24.32 14.39 41.01
C ILE A 217 23.80 14.75 42.42
N GLU A 218 22.70 14.12 42.84
CA GLU A 218 22.03 14.38 44.12
C GLU A 218 22.82 13.76 45.29
N GLU A 219 23.94 13.10 44.99
CA GLU A 219 24.94 12.62 45.93
C GLU A 219 26.25 13.40 45.76
N ALA A 220 26.20 14.73 45.91
CA ALA A 220 27.38 15.42 46.43
C ALA A 220 27.39 15.16 47.94
N PRO A 221 28.39 14.44 48.50
CA PRO A 221 28.43 14.19 49.93
C PRO A 221 28.50 15.53 50.66
N LYS A 222 27.52 15.80 51.52
CA LYS A 222 27.44 17.02 52.34
C LYS A 222 28.51 17.07 53.45
N ASP A 223 29.43 16.12 53.47
CA ASP A 223 30.34 15.89 54.59
C ASP A 223 31.68 16.64 54.48
N VAL A 224 31.86 17.56 53.52
CA VAL A 224 33.15 18.24 53.28
C VAL A 224 33.07 19.77 53.45
N ILE A 225 32.10 20.29 54.21
CA ILE A 225 32.08 21.73 54.58
C ILE A 225 31.90 21.87 56.09
N LEU A 226 32.93 21.49 56.83
CA LEU A 226 33.05 21.83 58.24
C LEU A 226 34.51 21.82 58.67
N PHE A 227 35.31 22.76 58.13
CA PHE A 227 36.50 23.32 58.78
C PHE A 227 36.76 24.73 58.26
#